data_AF-A0A524DX01-F1
#
_entry.id   AF-A0A524DX01-F1
#
_cell.length_a   1.000
_cell.length_b   1.000
_cell.length_c   1.000
_cell.angle_alpha   90.00
_cell.angle_beta   90.00
_cell.angle_gamma   90.00
#
_symmetry.space_group_name_H-M   'P 1'
#
loop_
_entity.id
_entity.type
_entity.pdbx_description
1 polymer ?
#
loop_
_entity_poly.entity_id
_entity_poly.type
_entity_poly.pdbx_seq_one_letter_code
_entity_poly.pdbx_strand_id
1 'polypeptide(L)'
;MERPDYSALADILEEMNKEGGFRASILARDDGLLMASAASPTTNREVVAAMSGYVASTVERMRDELGLGQLRDITVRCYEGKAVFKKVPGTRQPFILAALMPKRIRYHARAIGKAATKIRHLMK
;
A
#
# COMPACT_ATOMS: atom_id res chain seq x y z
N MET A 1 14.96 14.93 16.33
CA MET A 1 13.88 14.04 15.87
C MET A 1 14.53 12.93 15.08
N GLU A 2 14.52 11.70 15.59
CA GLU A 2 15.08 10.54 14.87
C GLU A 2 14.29 10.29 13.58
N ARG A 3 15.01 10.09 12.47
CA ARG A 3 14.40 9.67 11.21
C ARG A 3 13.89 8.23 11.41
N PRO A 4 12.64 7.91 11.02
CA PRO A 4 12.16 6.53 11.07
C PRO A 4 13.12 5.62 10.32
N ASP A 5 13.35 4.41 10.81
CA ASP A 5 14.18 3.44 10.12
C ASP A 5 13.46 2.94 8.86
N TYR A 6 13.75 3.60 7.74
CA TYR A 6 13.20 3.25 6.42
C TYR A 6 13.66 1.87 5.94
N SER A 7 14.75 1.33 6.48
CA SER A 7 15.23 0.00 6.11
C SER A 7 14.28 -1.09 6.63
N ALA A 8 13.82 -0.97 7.87
CA ALA A 8 12.82 -1.87 8.45
C ALA A 8 11.48 -1.85 7.68
N LEU A 9 11.09 -0.71 7.12
CA LEU A 9 9.91 -0.63 6.25
C LEU A 9 10.08 -1.44 4.96
N ALA A 10 11.25 -1.35 4.33
CA ALA A 10 11.55 -2.14 3.12
C ALA A 10 11.53 -3.64 3.42
N ASP A 11 12.07 -4.08 4.55
CA ASP A 11 12.06 -5.48 4.96
C ASP A 11 10.63 -6.01 5.17
N ILE A 12 9.76 -5.22 5.80
CA ILE A 12 8.34 -5.58 5.96
C ILE A 12 7.66 -5.75 4.59
N LEU A 13 7.96 -4.88 3.64
CA LEU A 13 7.41 -4.94 2.28
C LEU A 13 7.94 -6.16 1.50
N GLU A 14 9.22 -6.51 1.68
CA GLU A 14 9.80 -7.72 1.10
C GLU A 14 9.19 -9.00 1.67
N GLU A 15 9.05 -9.09 2.99
CA GLU A 15 8.38 -10.21 3.66
C GLU A 15 6.94 -10.34 3.17
N MET A 16 6.22 -9.22 3.06
CA MET A 16 4.87 -9.20 2.52
C MET A 16 4.81 -9.74 1.09
N ASN A 17 5.76 -9.35 0.22
CA ASN A 17 5.81 -9.84 -1.15
C ASN A 17 6.12 -11.33 -1.21
N LYS A 18 7.06 -11.82 -0.39
CA LYS A 18 7.44 -13.23 -0.30
C LYS A 18 6.26 -14.09 0.18
N GLU A 19 5.59 -13.69 1.27
CA GLU A 19 4.42 -14.40 1.81
C GLU A 19 3.20 -14.36 0.87
N GLY A 20 2.98 -13.21 0.22
CA GLY A 20 1.82 -12.98 -0.63
C GLY A 20 1.98 -13.39 -2.09
N GLY A 21 3.21 -13.70 -2.53
CA GLY A 21 3.54 -13.91 -3.94
C GLY A 21 3.31 -12.65 -4.80
N PHE A 22 3.52 -11.46 -4.22
CA PHE A 22 3.28 -10.18 -4.88
C PHE A 22 4.45 -9.80 -5.80
N ARG A 23 4.15 -9.05 -6.86
CA ARG A 23 5.17 -8.55 -7.80
C ARG A 23 5.92 -7.35 -7.24
N ALA A 24 5.20 -6.49 -6.52
CA ALA A 24 5.75 -5.29 -5.92
C ALA A 24 4.86 -4.81 -4.78
N SER A 25 5.47 -4.09 -3.85
CA SER A 25 4.76 -3.35 -2.83
C SER A 25 5.47 -2.07 -2.46
N ILE A 26 4.67 -1.07 -2.12
CA ILE A 26 5.10 0.30 -1.88
C ILE A 26 4.34 0.84 -0.68
N LEU A 27 5.04 1.56 0.17
CA LEU A 27 4.45 2.41 1.17
C LEU A 27 4.63 3.85 0.71
N ALA A 28 3.51 4.55 0.56
CA ALA A 28 3.47 5.96 0.23
C ALA A 28 2.67 6.73 1.27
N ARG A 29 2.87 8.04 1.32
CA ARG A 29 1.93 8.96 1.98
C ARG A 29 0.65 9.07 1.15
N ASP A 30 -0.40 9.61 1.76
CA ASP A 30 -1.69 9.88 1.11
C ASP A 30 -1.60 10.88 -0.05
N ASP A 31 -0.61 11.77 -0.05
CA ASP A 31 -0.25 12.66 -1.16
C ASP A 31 0.55 11.99 -2.29
N GLY A 32 0.89 10.69 -2.16
CA GLY A 32 1.64 9.94 -3.16
C GLY A 32 3.16 10.01 -3.03
N LEU A 33 3.70 10.64 -1.97
CA LEU A 33 5.15 10.64 -1.72
C LEU A 33 5.63 9.24 -1.30
N LEU A 34 6.61 8.69 -2.02
CA LEU A 34 7.21 7.39 -1.74
C LEU A 34 7.99 7.39 -0.42
N MET A 35 7.70 6.44 0.47
CA MET A 35 8.40 6.25 1.75
C MET A 35 9.32 5.03 1.71
N ALA A 36 8.81 3.90 1.22
CA ALA A 36 9.55 2.66 1.10
C ALA A 36 9.00 1.80 -0.05
N SER A 37 9.82 0.90 -0.58
CA SER A 37 9.41 0.01 -1.67
C SER A 37 10.16 -1.31 -1.63
N ALA A 38 9.42 -2.40 -1.87
CA ALA A 38 9.99 -3.67 -2.30
C ALA A 38 9.43 -3.97 -3.70
N ALA A 39 10.20 -3.66 -4.73
CA ALA A 39 9.76 -3.83 -6.12
C ALA A 39 10.94 -4.22 -7.01
N SER A 40 10.66 -5.06 -8.02
CA SER A 40 11.65 -5.38 -9.05
C SER A 40 12.13 -4.11 -9.78
N PRO A 41 13.34 -4.10 -10.35
CA PRO A 41 13.85 -2.97 -11.13
C PRO A 41 12.94 -2.59 -12.32
N THR A 42 12.16 -3.55 -12.82
CA THR A 42 11.21 -3.38 -13.92
C THR A 42 9.89 -2.70 -13.51
N THR A 43 9.69 -2.43 -12.22
CA THR A 43 8.49 -1.75 -11.71
C THR A 43 8.85 -0.33 -11.32
N ASN A 44 8.26 0.66 -11.99
CA ASN A 44 8.48 2.06 -11.65
C ASN A 44 7.75 2.40 -10.33
N ARG A 45 8.53 2.57 -9.26
CA ARG A 45 8.05 2.77 -7.90
C ARG A 45 7.38 4.12 -7.71
N GLU A 46 7.89 5.16 -8.37
CA GLU A 46 7.35 6.52 -8.31
C GLU A 46 5.97 6.58 -8.95
N VAL A 47 5.79 5.92 -10.10
CA VAL A 47 4.48 5.83 -10.76
C VAL A 47 3.47 5.16 -9.83
N VAL A 48 3.81 4.05 -9.19
CA VAL A 48 2.86 3.35 -8.30
C VAL A 48 2.56 4.18 -7.05
N ALA A 49 3.53 4.92 -6.49
CA ALA A 49 3.30 5.83 -5.38
C ALA A 49 2.35 6.98 -5.76
N ALA A 50 2.59 7.63 -6.90
CA ALA A 50 1.72 8.68 -7.43
C ALA A 50 0.29 8.17 -7.70
N MET A 51 0.17 6.99 -8.32
CA MET A 51 -1.13 6.35 -8.56
C MET A 51 -1.86 6.02 -7.25
N SER A 52 -1.13 5.67 -6.19
CA SER A 52 -1.72 5.41 -4.87
C SER A 52 -2.40 6.66 -4.31
N GLY A 53 -1.72 7.81 -4.33
CA GLY A 53 -2.29 9.09 -3.88
C GLY A 53 -3.47 9.55 -4.74
N TYR A 54 -3.35 9.42 -6.07
CA TYR A 54 -4.44 9.74 -7.00
C TYR A 54 -5.69 8.89 -6.75
N VAL A 55 -5.54 7.57 -6.63
CA VAL A 55 -6.66 6.65 -6.40
C VAL A 55 -7.29 6.88 -5.04
N ALA A 56 -6.48 7.07 -3.99
CA ALA A 56 -7.00 7.35 -2.65
C ALA A 56 -7.79 8.67 -2.62
N SER A 57 -7.23 9.77 -3.13
CA SER A 57 -7.94 11.07 -3.16
C SER A 57 -9.23 11.05 -3.98
N THR A 58 -9.27 10.25 -5.05
CA THR A 58 -10.48 10.07 -5.86
C THR A 58 -11.54 9.27 -5.09
N VAL A 59 -11.15 8.15 -4.46
CA VAL A 59 -12.07 7.28 -3.72
C VAL A 59 -12.51 7.92 -2.40
N GLU A 60 -11.69 8.76 -1.76
CA GLU A 60 -12.06 9.54 -0.58
C GLU A 60 -13.23 10.49 -0.88
N ARG A 61 -13.26 11.14 -2.05
CA ARG A 61 -14.43 11.92 -2.47
C ARG A 61 -15.63 11.03 -2.77
N MET A 62 -15.41 9.95 -3.51
CA MET A 62 -16.47 9.01 -3.86
C MET A 62 -17.16 8.41 -2.62
N ARG A 63 -16.41 8.05 -1.57
CA ARG A 63 -17.01 7.46 -0.36
C ARG A 63 -17.86 8.46 0.42
N ASP A 64 -17.53 9.75 0.38
CA ASP A 64 -18.30 10.79 1.07
C ASP A 64 -19.63 11.01 0.34
N GLU A 65 -19.60 11.11 -0.99
CA GLU A 65 -20.82 11.22 -1.83
C GLU A 65 -21.73 9.98 -1.74
N LEU A 66 -21.14 8.79 -1.60
CA LEU A 66 -21.89 7.54 -1.51
C LEU A 66 -22.22 7.13 -0.06
N GLY A 67 -21.83 7.91 0.94
CA GLY A 67 -22.11 7.61 2.36
C GLY A 67 -21.50 6.30 2.87
N LEU A 68 -20.32 5.90 2.38
CA LEU A 68 -19.71 4.58 2.67
C LEU A 68 -18.89 4.53 3.96
N GLY A 69 -18.82 5.63 4.72
CA GLY A 69 -17.98 5.73 5.91
C GLY A 69 -16.49 5.82 5.56
N GLN A 70 -15.61 5.36 6.46
CA GLN A 70 -14.15 5.55 6.31
C GLN A 70 -13.51 4.60 5.28
N LEU A 71 -12.58 5.12 4.47
CA LEU A 71 -11.79 4.32 3.54
C LEU A 71 -10.90 3.32 4.28
N ARG A 72 -11.08 2.02 4.01
CA ARG A 72 -10.22 0.94 4.53
C ARG A 72 -9.20 0.49 3.49
N ASP A 73 -9.67 0.10 2.32
CA ASP A 73 -8.85 -0.35 1.20
C ASP A 73 -9.58 -0.20 -0.14
N ILE A 74 -8.79 -0.24 -1.21
CA ILE A 74 -9.24 -0.17 -2.60
C ILE A 74 -8.62 -1.35 -3.32
N THR A 75 -9.43 -2.14 -4.02
CA THR A 75 -8.95 -3.27 -4.83
C THR A 75 -9.35 -3.06 -6.29
N VAL A 76 -8.37 -2.92 -7.16
CA VAL A 76 -8.55 -2.85 -8.62
C VAL A 76 -8.22 -4.22 -9.21
N ARG A 77 -9.19 -4.88 -9.83
CA ARG A 77 -9.00 -6.20 -10.46
C ARG A 77 -8.99 -6.03 -11.98
N CYS A 78 -7.96 -6.54 -12.62
CA CYS A 78 -7.74 -6.50 -14.06
C CYS A 78 -7.52 -7.92 -14.58
N TYR A 79 -7.60 -8.12 -15.90
CA TYR A 79 -7.40 -9.43 -16.51
C TYR A 79 -6.02 -10.05 -16.21
N GLU A 80 -4.98 -9.22 -16.09
CA GLU A 80 -3.60 -9.68 -15.85
C GLU A 80 -3.15 -9.65 -14.39
N GLY A 81 -3.99 -9.12 -13.49
CA GLY A 81 -3.60 -8.99 -12.09
C GLY A 81 -4.50 -8.07 -11.29
N LYS A 82 -4.03 -7.70 -10.12
CA LYS A 82 -4.75 -6.77 -9.25
C LYS A 82 -3.81 -5.85 -8.50
N ALA A 83 -4.30 -4.66 -8.22
CA ALA A 83 -3.68 -3.69 -7.34
C ALA A 83 -4.54 -3.53 -6.09
N VAL A 84 -3.91 -3.48 -4.93
CA VAL A 84 -4.57 -3.21 -3.66
C VAL A 84 -3.91 -2.02 -3.01
N PHE A 85 -4.70 -1.04 -2.60
CA PHE A 85 -4.26 0.15 -1.88
C PHE A 85 -4.94 0.14 -0.52
N LYS A 86 -4.18 -0.14 0.54
CA LYS A 86 -4.70 -0.20 1.91
C LYS A 86 -4.30 1.04 2.68
N LYS A 87 -5.28 1.70 3.30
CA LYS A 87 -5.02 2.81 4.21
C LYS A 87 -4.45 2.26 5.52
N VAL A 88 -3.30 2.79 5.93
CA VAL A 88 -2.64 2.47 7.20
C VAL A 88 -2.64 3.74 8.05
N PRO A 89 -3.33 3.76 9.21
CA PRO A 89 -3.28 4.92 10.10
C PRO A 89 -1.85 5.16 10.60
N GLY A 90 -1.43 6.42 10.64
CA GLY A 90 -0.17 6.87 11.24
C GLY A 90 -0.41 8.02 12.21
N THR A 91 0.55 8.31 13.09
CA THR A 91 0.39 9.32 14.15
C THR A 91 0.26 10.74 13.62
N ARG A 92 1.01 11.09 12.56
CA ARG A 92 0.95 12.41 11.92
C ARG A 92 -0.02 12.46 10.75
N GLN A 93 0.00 11.43 9.93
CA GLN A 93 -0.78 11.34 8.70
C GLN A 93 -0.97 9.88 8.31
N PRO A 94 -2.02 9.56 7.53
CA PRO A 94 -2.21 8.22 7.01
C PRO A 94 -1.20 7.88 5.90
N PHE A 95 -0.96 6.59 5.74
CA PHE A 95 -0.15 6.02 4.68
C PHE A 95 -0.99 5.11 3.79
N ILE A 96 -0.52 4.88 2.57
CA ILE A 96 -1.09 3.94 1.62
C ILE A 96 -0.08 2.82 1.39
N LEU A 97 -0.47 1.62 1.78
CA LEU A 97 0.24 0.38 1.45
C LEU A 97 -0.32 -0.14 0.13
N ALA A 98 0.44 0.03 -0.95
CA ALA A 98 0.13 -0.46 -2.27
C ALA A 98 0.78 -1.82 -2.51
N ALA A 99 0.04 -2.75 -3.12
CA ALA A 99 0.54 -4.07 -3.51
C ALA A 99 0.05 -4.44 -4.90
N LEU A 100 0.97 -4.86 -5.77
CA LEU A 100 0.70 -5.30 -7.13
C LEU A 100 0.86 -6.82 -7.22
N MET A 101 -0.14 -7.49 -7.78
CA MET A 101 -0.22 -8.95 -7.74
C MET A 101 -0.57 -9.50 -9.12
N PRO A 102 0.06 -10.62 -9.53
CA PRO A 102 -0.32 -11.30 -10.76
C PRO A 102 -1.68 -12.00 -10.60
N LYS A 103 -2.37 -12.26 -11.72
CA LYS A 103 -3.72 -12.87 -11.75
C LYS A 103 -3.89 -14.17 -10.96
N ARG A 104 -2.81 -14.94 -10.81
CA ARG A 104 -2.82 -16.21 -10.05
C ARG A 104 -3.10 -16.04 -8.55
N ILE A 105 -2.84 -14.86 -8.00
CA ILE A 105 -3.01 -14.63 -6.55
C ILE A 105 -4.50 -14.40 -6.27
N ARG A 106 -5.14 -15.31 -5.53
CA ARG A 106 -6.54 -15.17 -5.10
C ARG A 106 -6.64 -14.47 -3.74
N TYR A 107 -5.98 -15.02 -2.72
CA TYR A 107 -5.99 -14.49 -1.35
C TYR A 107 -4.76 -13.61 -1.09
N HIS A 108 -4.97 -12.42 -0.52
CA HIS A 108 -3.91 -11.41 -0.32
C HIS A 108 -4.07 -10.63 0.99
N ALA A 109 -5.26 -10.64 1.59
CA ALA A 109 -5.61 -9.86 2.76
C ALA A 109 -4.73 -10.17 3.98
N ARG A 110 -4.30 -11.43 4.17
CA ARG A 110 -3.48 -11.85 5.32
C ARG A 110 -2.11 -11.19 5.31
N ALA A 111 -1.35 -11.33 4.21
CA ALA A 111 -0.01 -10.74 4.08
C ALA A 111 -0.07 -9.20 4.22
N ILE A 112 -1.03 -8.57 3.54
CA ILE A 112 -1.25 -7.12 3.65
C ILE A 112 -1.64 -6.69 5.07
N GLY A 113 -2.51 -7.45 5.74
CA GLY A 113 -2.93 -7.17 7.12
C GLY A 113 -1.78 -7.27 8.12
N LYS A 114 -0.93 -8.30 7.97
CA LYS A 114 0.28 -8.49 8.79
C LYS A 114 1.24 -7.32 8.59
N ALA A 115 1.55 -6.96 7.34
CA ALA A 115 2.43 -5.85 7.00
C ALA A 115 1.89 -4.50 7.50
N ALA A 116 0.62 -4.19 7.24
CA ALA A 116 -0.03 -2.98 7.72
C ALA A 116 0.03 -2.85 9.25
N THR A 117 -0.11 -3.96 9.97
CA THR A 117 0.01 -3.99 11.43
C THR A 117 1.43 -3.66 11.87
N LYS A 118 2.45 -4.30 11.29
CA LYS A 118 3.86 -4.02 11.58
C LYS A 118 4.23 -2.56 11.28
N ILE A 119 3.85 -2.06 10.11
CA ILE A 119 4.08 -0.66 9.69
C ILE A 119 3.41 0.29 10.68
N ARG A 120 2.16 0.05 11.07
CA ARG A 120 1.48 0.88 12.06
C ARG A 120 2.22 0.91 13.40
N HIS A 121 2.82 -0.19 13.84
CA HIS A 121 3.60 -0.21 15.08
C HIS A 121 4.91 0.57 14.96
N LEU A 122 5.56 0.56 13.80
CA LEU A 122 6.80 1.30 13.56
C LEU A 122 6.58 2.80 13.34
N MET A 123 5.40 3.18 12.82
CA MET A 123 5.03 4.56 12.49
C MET A 123 4.14 5.23 13.56
N LYS A 124 4.01 4.60 14.73
CA LYS A 124 3.39 5.19 15.92
C LYS A 124 4.31 6.25 16.51
#